data_AF-A0A3N2PFF5-F1
#
_entry.id   AF-A0A3N2PFF5-F1
#
_cell.length_a   1.000
_cell.length_b   1.000
_cell.length_c   1.000
_cell.angle_alpha   90.00
_cell.angle_beta   90.00
_cell.angle_gamma   90.00
#
_symmetry.space_group_name_H-M   'P 1'
#
loop_
_entity.id
_entity.type
_entity.pdbx_description
1 polymer ?
#
loop_
_entity_poly.entity_id
_entity_poly.type
_entity_poly.pdbx_seq_one_letter_code
_entity_poly.pdbx_strand_id
1 'polypeptide(L)'
;MSYERSGAWTVDYALRVLATGCAVSRRPVPEVGALVLGPESVLLRLTTPEEAPPPGWTVEDDGRAWRSSLAWVRGAEVDERIPAPYPMLVSVGVIDSGRLLLNLVAAEGLVGVEGDPELARNLVRAWARRLAASPWAAGIRVVRVGFPPDNDAAGWDVARLAGTPVLDNPAGGVVFFADPPLGYDVHLVNQLLGDPARRWSVVAVGVPDPTWRFVVGVDGTVDTGLLAEPVHMRL
;
A
#
# COMPACT_ATOMS: atom_id res chain seq x y z
N MET A 1 -8.72 10.77 -14.94
CA MET A 1 -9.22 11.18 -13.60
C MET A 1 -10.50 10.45 -13.14
N SER A 2 -11.59 10.30 -13.92
CA SER A 2 -12.82 9.62 -13.45
C SER A 2 -12.66 8.10 -13.23
N TYR A 3 -11.96 7.41 -14.13
CA TYR A 3 -11.73 5.96 -14.06
C TYR A 3 -10.86 5.53 -12.86
N GLU A 4 -9.83 6.30 -12.50
CA GLU A 4 -8.98 6.00 -11.36
C GLU A 4 -9.72 6.16 -10.03
N ARG A 5 -10.58 7.18 -9.90
CA ARG A 5 -11.46 7.33 -8.74
C ARG A 5 -12.42 6.15 -8.62
N SER A 6 -13.04 5.71 -9.72
CA SER A 6 -13.91 4.53 -9.72
C SER A 6 -13.16 3.27 -9.27
N GLY A 7 -11.92 3.11 -9.72
CA GLY A 7 -11.02 2.04 -9.30
C GLY A 7 -10.69 2.05 -7.81
N ALA A 8 -10.36 3.22 -7.25
CA ALA A 8 -10.04 3.35 -5.84
C ALA A 8 -11.25 3.05 -4.93
N TRP A 9 -12.43 3.57 -5.28
CA TRP A 9 -13.65 3.23 -4.55
C TRP A 9 -14.01 1.75 -4.64
N THR A 10 -13.75 1.10 -5.78
CA THR A 10 -13.94 -0.36 -5.93
C THR A 10 -13.04 -1.14 -4.97
N VAL A 11 -11.77 -0.72 -4.82
CA VAL A 11 -10.84 -1.35 -3.86
C VAL A 11 -11.32 -1.15 -2.43
N ASP A 12 -11.62 0.09 -2.02
CA ASP A 12 -12.12 0.37 -0.66
C ASP A 12 -13.37 -0.46 -0.33
N TYR A 13 -14.32 -0.51 -1.26
CA TYR A 13 -15.53 -1.29 -1.08
C TYR A 13 -15.26 -2.80 -0.97
N ALA A 14 -14.42 -3.36 -1.85
CA ALA A 14 -14.03 -4.77 -1.77
C ALA A 14 -13.34 -5.13 -0.45
N LEU A 15 -12.49 -4.22 0.07
CA LEU A 15 -11.82 -4.38 1.35
C LEU A 15 -12.81 -4.32 2.52
N ARG A 16 -13.82 -3.43 2.47
CA ARG A 16 -14.89 -3.39 3.47
C ARG A 16 -15.79 -4.62 3.42
N VAL A 17 -16.06 -5.16 2.23
CA VAL A 17 -16.78 -6.44 2.07
C VAL A 17 -16.00 -7.57 2.74
N LEU A 18 -14.68 -7.65 2.50
CA LEU A 18 -13.80 -8.62 3.19
C LEU A 18 -13.90 -8.48 4.72
N ALA A 19 -13.74 -7.26 5.24
CA ALA A 19 -13.76 -7.03 6.68
C ALA A 19 -15.12 -7.30 7.31
N THR A 20 -16.22 -6.94 6.63
CA THR A 20 -17.59 -7.28 7.05
C THR A 20 -17.78 -8.79 7.09
N GLY A 21 -17.37 -9.52 6.04
CA GLY A 21 -17.45 -10.97 5.98
C GLY A 21 -16.65 -11.65 7.09
N CYS A 22 -15.45 -11.14 7.39
CA CYS A 22 -14.64 -11.62 8.51
C CYS A 22 -15.32 -11.35 9.87
N ALA A 23 -15.87 -10.16 10.08
CA ALA A 23 -16.57 -9.81 11.32
C ALA A 23 -17.82 -10.69 11.55
N VAL A 24 -18.65 -10.89 10.53
CA VAL A 24 -19.83 -11.77 10.59
C VAL A 24 -19.43 -13.22 10.89
N SER A 25 -18.35 -13.67 10.27
CA SER A 25 -17.80 -15.02 10.48
C SER A 25 -16.96 -15.14 11.77
N ARG A 26 -16.86 -14.07 12.57
CA ARG A 26 -16.07 -13.99 13.82
C ARG A 26 -14.62 -14.45 13.66
N ARG A 27 -14.00 -14.06 12.53
CA ARG A 27 -12.62 -14.41 12.19
C ARG A 27 -11.77 -13.15 12.02
N PRO A 28 -10.44 -13.22 12.26
CA PRO A 28 -9.55 -12.11 11.97
C PRO A 28 -9.52 -11.84 10.46
N VAL A 29 -9.29 -10.58 10.10
CA VAL A 29 -8.94 -10.21 8.72
C VAL A 29 -7.54 -10.78 8.44
N PRO A 30 -7.32 -11.49 7.31
CA PRO A 30 -6.03 -12.10 7.03
C PRO A 30 -4.96 -11.04 6.78
N GLU A 31 -3.69 -11.40 6.89
CA GLU A 31 -2.61 -10.53 6.44
C GLU A 31 -2.44 -10.64 4.92
N VAL A 32 -2.43 -9.49 4.25
CA VAL A 32 -2.33 -9.37 2.79
C VAL A 32 -1.05 -8.64 2.44
N GLY A 33 -0.24 -9.22 1.54
CA GLY A 33 0.95 -8.58 0.97
C GLY A 33 0.66 -7.81 -0.31
N ALA A 34 -0.29 -8.29 -1.12
CA ALA A 34 -0.66 -7.65 -2.38
C ALA A 34 -2.15 -7.81 -2.71
N LEU A 35 -2.68 -6.87 -3.48
CA LEU A 35 -4.02 -6.90 -4.05
C LEU A 35 -3.91 -6.66 -5.55
N VAL A 36 -4.61 -7.47 -6.35
CA VAL A 36 -4.78 -7.24 -7.78
C VAL A 36 -6.23 -6.93 -8.07
N LEU A 37 -6.50 -5.74 -8.60
CA LEU A 37 -7.81 -5.39 -9.14
C LEU A 37 -7.81 -5.64 -10.65
N GLY A 38 -8.40 -6.76 -11.04
CA GLY A 38 -8.68 -7.10 -12.43
C GLY A 38 -9.98 -6.48 -12.94
N PRO A 39 -10.35 -6.74 -14.20
CA PRO A 39 -11.58 -6.22 -14.80
C PRO A 39 -12.85 -6.77 -14.14
N GLU A 40 -12.85 -8.05 -13.74
CA GLU A 40 -14.03 -8.73 -13.18
C GLU A 40 -13.78 -9.37 -11.81
N SER A 41 -12.58 -9.23 -11.25
CA SER A 41 -12.23 -9.85 -9.98
C SER A 41 -11.30 -8.99 -9.14
N VAL A 42 -11.36 -9.20 -7.83
CA VAL A 42 -10.33 -8.80 -6.87
C VAL A 42 -9.61 -10.04 -6.36
N LEU A 43 -8.28 -10.00 -6.33
CA LEU A 43 -7.42 -11.06 -5.82
C LEU A 43 -6.57 -10.51 -4.68
N LEU A 44 -6.54 -11.21 -3.55
CA LEU A 44 -5.69 -10.93 -2.41
C LEU A 44 -4.59 -11.99 -2.34
N ARG A 45 -3.34 -11.56 -2.20
CA ARG A 45 -2.20 -12.45 -1.91
C ARG A 45 -1.93 -12.39 -0.41
N LEU A 46 -2.10 -13.52 0.26
CA LEU A 46 -1.92 -13.62 1.71
C LEU A 46 -0.45 -13.85 2.06
N THR A 47 0.02 -13.27 3.15
CA THR A 47 1.38 -13.55 3.68
C THR A 47 1.45 -14.91 4.37
N THR A 48 0.34 -15.31 5.01
CA THR A 48 0.17 -16.62 5.64
C THR A 48 -0.95 -17.40 4.94
N PRO A 49 -0.73 -18.67 4.55
CA PRO A 49 -1.77 -19.49 3.95
C PRO A 49 -3.01 -19.64 4.85
N GLU A 50 -4.19 -19.51 4.28
CA GLU A 50 -5.47 -19.64 4.98
C GLU A 50 -6.54 -20.26 4.05
N GLU A 51 -7.06 -21.41 4.44
CA GLU A 51 -7.96 -22.24 3.61
C GLU A 51 -9.46 -21.95 3.86
N ALA A 52 -9.78 -21.06 4.81
CA ALA A 52 -11.14 -20.80 5.26
C ALA A 52 -11.54 -19.32 5.09
N PRO A 53 -11.79 -18.87 3.84
CA PRO A 53 -12.21 -17.52 3.56
C PRO A 53 -13.64 -17.23 4.04
N PRO A 54 -14.00 -15.95 4.29
CA PRO A 54 -15.39 -15.57 4.49
C PRO A 54 -16.22 -15.79 3.21
N PRO A 55 -17.57 -15.79 3.30
CA PRO A 55 -18.44 -15.96 2.14
C PRO A 55 -18.09 -15.03 0.96
N GLY A 56 -18.22 -15.56 -0.26
CA GLY A 56 -17.94 -14.81 -1.49
C GLY A 56 -16.49 -14.74 -1.93
N TRP A 57 -15.59 -15.31 -1.12
CA TRP A 57 -14.19 -15.46 -1.44
C TRP A 57 -13.86 -16.94 -1.67
N THR A 58 -13.02 -17.20 -2.65
CA THR A 58 -12.57 -18.53 -3.05
C THR A 58 -11.06 -18.64 -2.82
N VAL A 59 -10.62 -19.80 -2.36
CA VAL A 59 -9.20 -20.08 -2.13
C VAL A 59 -8.52 -20.49 -3.42
N GLU A 60 -7.33 -19.96 -3.64
CA GLU A 60 -6.41 -20.29 -4.72
C GLU A 60 -4.99 -20.45 -4.13
N ASP A 61 -4.09 -21.06 -4.91
CA ASP A 61 -2.67 -21.20 -4.60
C ASP A 61 -2.38 -21.77 -3.20
N ASP A 62 -3.04 -22.90 -2.86
CA ASP A 62 -2.88 -23.61 -1.58
C ASP A 62 -3.00 -22.68 -0.36
N GLY A 63 -4.10 -21.93 -0.31
CA GLY A 63 -4.38 -20.99 0.78
C GLY A 63 -3.66 -19.67 0.68
N ARG A 64 -2.76 -19.45 -0.29
CA ARG A 64 -1.96 -18.21 -0.41
C ARG A 64 -2.69 -17.10 -1.14
N ALA A 65 -3.85 -17.37 -1.72
CA ALA A 65 -4.59 -16.34 -2.41
C ALA A 65 -6.09 -16.50 -2.27
N TRP A 66 -6.78 -15.38 -2.10
CA TRP A 66 -8.22 -15.33 -2.08
C TRP A 66 -8.75 -14.48 -3.22
N ARG A 67 -9.68 -15.02 -3.99
CA ARG A 67 -10.33 -14.33 -5.10
C ARG A 67 -11.82 -14.12 -4.84
N SER A 68 -12.34 -12.95 -5.21
CA SER A 68 -13.76 -12.69 -5.32
C SER A 68 -14.09 -12.04 -6.66
N SER A 69 -15.27 -12.33 -7.21
CA SER A 69 -15.76 -11.63 -8.40
C SER A 69 -16.27 -10.24 -8.02
N LEU A 70 -16.03 -9.24 -8.87
CA LEU A 70 -16.57 -7.91 -8.65
C LEU A 70 -18.10 -7.89 -8.72
N ALA A 71 -18.71 -8.81 -9.47
CA ALA A 71 -20.16 -8.98 -9.49
C ALA A 71 -20.71 -9.37 -8.11
N TRP A 72 -20.06 -10.32 -7.44
CA TRP A 72 -20.43 -10.71 -6.07
C TRP A 72 -20.16 -9.58 -5.07
N VAL A 73 -18.97 -8.98 -5.13
CA VAL A 73 -18.59 -7.86 -4.24
C VAL A 73 -19.63 -6.74 -4.33
N ARG A 74 -20.04 -6.32 -5.54
CA ARG A 74 -21.04 -5.25 -5.74
C ARG A 74 -22.42 -5.57 -5.16
N GLY A 75 -22.77 -6.84 -5.01
CA GLY A 75 -24.04 -7.28 -4.44
C GLY A 75 -23.98 -7.61 -2.94
N ALA A 76 -22.79 -7.55 -2.33
CA ALA A 76 -22.60 -7.88 -0.93
C ALA A 76 -23.08 -6.74 0.00
N GLU A 77 -23.61 -7.10 1.16
CA GLU A 77 -23.89 -6.14 2.22
C GLU A 77 -22.59 -5.72 2.92
N VAL A 78 -22.46 -4.42 3.19
CA VAL A 78 -21.30 -3.82 3.87
C VAL A 78 -21.76 -3.09 5.11
N ASP A 79 -21.12 -3.36 6.25
CA ASP A 79 -21.26 -2.49 7.42
C ASP A 79 -20.32 -1.30 7.26
N GLU A 80 -20.87 -0.13 6.91
CA GLU A 80 -20.10 1.09 6.66
C GLU A 80 -19.28 1.57 7.88
N ARG A 81 -19.62 1.10 9.08
CA ARG A 81 -18.88 1.40 10.32
C ARG A 81 -17.58 0.62 10.41
N ILE A 82 -17.44 -0.47 9.66
CA ILE A 82 -16.21 -1.25 9.59
C ILE A 82 -15.28 -0.58 8.57
N PRO A 83 -14.09 -0.12 8.99
CA PRO A 83 -13.14 0.50 8.07
C PRO A 83 -12.58 -0.53 7.09
N ALA A 84 -12.15 -0.05 5.92
CA ALA A 84 -11.37 -0.89 5.00
C ALA A 84 -10.07 -1.34 5.70
N PRO A 85 -9.72 -2.63 5.65
CA PRO A 85 -8.43 -3.12 6.11
C PRO A 85 -7.30 -2.64 5.19
N TYR A 86 -6.07 -2.74 5.70
CA TYR A 86 -4.84 -2.42 4.96
C TYR A 86 -4.75 -0.96 4.48
N PRO A 87 -4.76 0.02 5.41
CA PRO A 87 -4.74 1.44 5.05
C PRO A 87 -3.46 1.88 4.33
N MET A 88 -2.40 1.06 4.33
CA MET A 88 -1.12 1.31 3.67
C MET A 88 -0.96 0.60 2.31
N LEU A 89 -2.07 0.19 1.68
CA LEU A 89 -2.07 -0.31 0.31
C LEU A 89 -1.71 0.80 -0.69
N VAL A 90 -0.59 0.64 -1.39
CA VAL A 90 -0.14 1.56 -2.44
C VAL A 90 -0.27 0.92 -3.82
N SER A 91 -0.83 1.66 -4.78
CA SER A 91 -0.84 1.18 -6.16
C SER A 91 0.56 1.29 -6.78
N VAL A 92 1.08 0.20 -7.33
CA VAL A 92 2.44 0.16 -7.90
C VAL A 92 2.40 0.33 -9.40
N GLY A 93 1.40 -0.25 -10.07
CA GLY A 93 1.19 -0.13 -11.50
C GLY A 93 0.20 -1.16 -12.02
N VAL A 94 0.37 -1.58 -13.26
CA VAL A 94 -0.47 -2.57 -13.92
C VAL A 94 0.39 -3.75 -14.36
N ILE A 95 -0.15 -4.95 -14.14
CA ILE A 95 0.32 -6.24 -14.64
C ILE A 95 -0.77 -6.83 -15.55
N ASP A 96 -0.51 -7.95 -16.21
CA ASP A 96 -1.43 -8.57 -17.16
C ASP A 96 -2.81 -8.88 -16.54
N SER A 97 -2.82 -9.26 -15.26
CA SER A 97 -4.04 -9.60 -14.52
C SER A 97 -4.81 -8.39 -13.97
N GLY A 98 -4.24 -7.18 -14.03
CA GLY A 98 -4.89 -5.95 -13.59
C GLY A 98 -3.99 -4.98 -12.85
N ARG A 99 -4.59 -4.05 -12.11
CA ARG A 99 -3.84 -3.09 -11.30
C ARG A 99 -3.31 -3.76 -10.05
N LEU A 100 -2.00 -3.67 -9.84
CA LEU A 100 -1.31 -4.17 -8.66
C LEU A 100 -1.24 -3.10 -7.57
N LEU A 101 -1.60 -3.50 -6.37
CA LEU A 101 -1.39 -2.76 -5.14
C LEU A 101 -0.58 -3.62 -4.17
N LEU A 102 0.34 -3.00 -3.43
CA LEU A 102 1.15 -3.66 -2.41
C LEU A 102 0.85 -3.07 -1.04
N ASN A 103 0.74 -3.93 -0.04
CA ASN A 103 0.57 -3.50 1.35
C ASN A 103 1.95 -3.29 1.96
N LEU A 104 2.34 -2.03 2.18
CA LEU A 104 3.69 -1.68 2.62
C LEU A 104 4.06 -2.29 3.98
N VAL A 105 3.08 -2.58 4.84
CA VAL A 105 3.32 -3.24 6.14
C VAL A 105 3.95 -4.62 5.98
N ALA A 106 3.65 -5.32 4.88
CA ALA A 106 4.17 -6.66 4.62
C ALA A 106 5.67 -6.68 4.29
N ALA A 107 6.30 -5.51 4.10
CA ALA A 107 7.74 -5.42 3.92
C ALA A 107 8.53 -5.70 5.19
N GLU A 108 7.91 -5.55 6.38
CA GLU A 108 8.57 -5.75 7.68
C GLU A 108 9.92 -5.01 7.81
N GLY A 109 10.04 -3.85 7.17
CA GLY A 109 11.25 -3.06 7.16
C GLY A 109 11.20 -1.92 6.15
N LEU A 110 12.37 -1.41 5.80
CA LEU A 110 12.52 -0.29 4.89
C LEU A 110 12.22 -0.72 3.45
N VAL A 111 11.36 0.03 2.76
CA VAL A 111 11.10 -0.15 1.33
C VAL A 111 11.99 0.82 0.54
N GLY A 112 12.86 0.28 -0.31
CA GLY A 112 13.78 1.05 -1.13
C GLY A 112 13.30 1.16 -2.58
N VAL A 113 13.41 2.37 -3.14
CA VAL A 113 13.22 2.60 -4.57
C VAL A 113 14.54 3.09 -5.16
N GLU A 114 15.03 2.38 -6.16
CA GLU A 114 16.32 2.59 -6.82
C GLU A 114 16.13 2.78 -8.35
N GLY A 115 17.22 3.10 -9.07
CA GLY A 115 17.20 3.42 -10.50
C GLY A 115 17.64 4.86 -10.76
N ASP A 116 17.15 5.45 -11.84
CA ASP A 116 17.36 6.88 -12.10
C ASP A 116 16.79 7.72 -10.93
N PRO A 117 17.58 8.62 -10.31
CA PRO A 117 17.14 9.34 -9.12
C PRO A 117 15.91 10.22 -9.33
N GLU A 118 15.74 10.83 -10.51
CA GLU A 118 14.57 11.67 -10.79
C GLU A 118 13.32 10.80 -10.98
N LEU A 119 13.43 9.70 -11.72
CA LEU A 119 12.33 8.75 -11.90
C LEU A 119 11.92 8.09 -10.56
N ALA A 120 12.88 7.69 -9.74
CA ALA A 120 12.62 7.09 -8.43
C ALA A 120 11.89 8.09 -7.49
N ARG A 121 12.35 9.35 -7.42
CA ARG A 121 11.67 10.40 -6.64
C ARG A 121 10.26 10.67 -7.17
N ASN A 122 10.09 10.73 -8.49
CA ASN A 122 8.77 10.92 -9.10
C ASN A 122 7.82 9.77 -8.77
N LEU A 123 8.30 8.52 -8.79
CA LEU A 123 7.51 7.36 -8.40
C LEU A 123 7.08 7.42 -6.94
N VAL A 124 8.02 7.65 -6.02
CA VAL A 124 7.77 7.72 -4.58
C VAL A 124 6.80 8.87 -4.26
N ARG A 125 6.95 10.02 -4.93
CA ARG A 125 6.00 11.14 -4.80
C ARG A 125 4.61 10.76 -5.32
N ALA A 126 4.52 10.08 -6.46
CA ALA A 126 3.26 9.61 -7.00
C ALA A 126 2.57 8.59 -6.08
N TRP A 127 3.34 7.69 -5.46
CA TRP A 127 2.86 6.74 -4.46
C TRP A 127 2.27 7.46 -3.25
N ALA A 128 2.99 8.44 -2.70
CA ALA A 128 2.50 9.24 -1.58
C ALA A 128 1.20 9.98 -1.93
N ARG A 129 1.14 10.64 -3.10
CA ARG A 129 -0.07 11.34 -3.58
C ARG A 129 -1.27 10.39 -3.70
N ARG A 130 -1.06 9.23 -4.34
CA ARG A 130 -2.14 8.27 -4.59
C ARG A 130 -2.63 7.61 -3.30
N LEU A 131 -1.72 7.28 -2.37
CA LEU A 131 -2.09 6.76 -1.06
C LEU A 131 -2.89 7.80 -0.26
N ALA A 132 -2.43 9.05 -0.21
CA ALA A 132 -3.13 10.11 0.53
C ALA A 132 -4.54 10.41 -0.02
N ALA A 133 -4.77 10.17 -1.31
CA ALA A 133 -6.08 10.31 -1.94
C ALA A 133 -6.95 9.04 -1.88
N SER A 134 -6.45 7.95 -1.30
CA SER A 134 -7.14 6.66 -1.30
C SER A 134 -8.20 6.59 -0.19
N PRO A 135 -9.43 6.14 -0.48
CA PRO A 135 -10.50 6.09 0.52
C PRO A 135 -10.19 5.15 1.70
N TRP A 136 -9.46 4.06 1.46
CA TRP A 136 -9.03 3.13 2.51
C TRP A 136 -7.95 3.69 3.44
N ALA A 137 -7.31 4.80 3.07
CA ALA A 137 -6.22 5.41 3.83
C ALA A 137 -6.67 6.52 4.82
N ALA A 138 -7.98 6.75 4.97
CA ALA A 138 -8.53 7.91 5.67
C ALA A 138 -8.04 8.09 7.13
N GLY A 139 -7.70 7.01 7.83
CA GLY A 139 -7.26 7.06 9.24
C GLY A 139 -5.75 7.31 9.43
N ILE A 140 -4.94 7.04 8.42
CA ILE A 140 -3.48 7.07 8.54
C ILE A 140 -2.90 8.44 8.16
N ARG A 141 -1.58 8.56 8.28
CA ARG A 141 -0.85 9.77 7.88
C ARG A 141 0.13 9.47 6.76
N VAL A 142 0.17 10.36 5.78
CA VAL A 142 1.14 10.30 4.69
C VAL A 142 2.10 11.48 4.88
N VAL A 143 3.36 11.17 5.12
CA VAL A 143 4.43 12.15 5.36
C VAL A 143 5.43 12.06 4.22
N ARG A 144 5.75 13.21 3.62
CA ARG A 144 6.68 13.36 2.50
C ARG A 144 7.87 14.18 3.00
N VAL A 145 9.03 13.55 3.06
CA VAL A 145 10.27 14.13 3.60
C VAL A 145 11.21 14.48 2.45
N GLY A 146 11.62 15.74 2.36
CA GLY A 146 12.58 16.20 1.35
C GLY A 146 11.99 16.40 -0.06
N PHE A 147 10.67 16.27 -0.23
CA PHE A 147 10.01 16.63 -1.48
C PHE A 147 9.66 18.11 -1.54
N PRO A 148 9.60 18.73 -2.74
CA PRO A 148 8.99 20.04 -2.91
C PRO A 148 7.53 20.02 -2.41
N PRO A 149 7.06 21.09 -1.74
CA PRO A 149 5.68 21.19 -1.26
C PRO A 149 4.67 20.92 -2.37
N ASP A 150 3.61 20.21 -1.99
CA ASP A 150 2.60 19.75 -2.92
C ASP A 150 1.20 20.18 -2.47
N ASN A 151 0.85 21.42 -2.80
CA ASN A 151 -0.36 22.09 -2.31
C ASN A 151 -1.66 21.41 -2.77
N ASP A 152 -1.62 20.63 -3.86
CA ASP A 152 -2.79 19.95 -4.43
C ASP A 152 -2.98 18.53 -3.88
N ALA A 153 -2.05 18.04 -3.04
CA ALA A 153 -2.11 16.68 -2.52
C ALA A 153 -2.15 16.66 -0.99
N ALA A 154 -3.12 15.94 -0.46
CA ALA A 154 -3.21 15.65 0.96
C ALA A 154 -1.92 14.99 1.48
N GLY A 155 -1.60 15.24 2.75
CA GLY A 155 -0.38 14.76 3.40
C GLY A 155 0.44 15.90 4.00
N TRP A 156 1.58 15.53 4.58
CA TRP A 156 2.48 16.44 5.26
C TRP A 156 3.79 16.53 4.50
N ASP A 157 4.13 17.72 4.01
CA ASP A 157 5.45 17.99 3.45
C ASP A 157 6.36 18.55 4.53
N VAL A 158 7.47 17.87 4.80
CA VAL A 158 8.44 18.27 5.81
C VAL A 158 9.86 18.20 5.26
N ALA A 159 10.73 19.10 5.70
CA ALA A 159 12.14 19.05 5.32
C ALA A 159 12.89 17.91 6.02
N ARG A 160 12.48 17.58 7.25
CA ARG A 160 13.06 16.53 8.11
C ARG A 160 11.94 15.83 8.85
N LEU A 161 12.15 14.57 9.20
CA LEU A 161 11.17 13.81 9.96
C LEU A 161 11.15 14.24 11.43
N ALA A 162 12.31 14.58 11.97
CA ALA A 162 12.46 15.10 13.33
C ALA A 162 11.55 16.30 13.62
N GLY A 163 10.85 16.24 14.76
CA GLY A 163 9.94 17.31 15.19
C GLY A 163 8.58 17.31 14.48
N THR A 164 8.25 16.27 13.70
CA THR A 164 6.96 16.18 13.04
C THR A 164 5.89 15.62 13.99
N PRO A 165 4.90 16.42 14.44
CA PRO A 165 3.90 15.98 15.43
C PRO A 165 2.94 14.91 14.88
N VAL A 166 2.90 14.74 13.56
CA VAL A 166 2.05 13.75 12.89
C VAL A 166 2.41 12.31 13.24
N LEU A 167 3.63 12.08 13.75
CA LEU A 167 4.12 10.76 14.15
C LEU A 167 3.39 10.18 15.37
N ASP A 168 2.73 11.03 16.16
CA ASP A 168 1.94 10.62 17.32
C ASP A 168 0.57 10.05 16.93
N ASN A 169 0.24 9.97 15.63
CA ASN A 169 -1.03 9.44 15.17
C ASN A 169 -1.21 7.96 15.58
N PRO A 170 -2.24 7.59 16.35
CA PRO A 170 -2.39 6.23 16.88
C PRO A 170 -2.68 5.19 15.79
N ALA A 171 -3.26 5.60 14.66
CA ALA A 171 -3.48 4.75 13.49
C ALA A 171 -2.21 4.58 12.63
N GLY A 172 -1.15 5.33 12.92
CA GLY A 172 0.11 5.25 12.18
C GLY A 172 0.07 5.90 10.80
N GLY A 173 0.89 5.41 9.87
CA GLY A 173 1.11 6.05 8.59
C GLY A 173 2.24 5.51 7.73
N VAL A 174 2.50 6.21 6.64
CA VAL A 174 3.62 5.95 5.75
C VAL A 174 4.47 7.20 5.63
N VAL A 175 5.78 7.03 5.82
CA VAL A 175 6.78 8.07 5.59
C VAL A 175 7.48 7.79 4.27
N PHE A 176 7.46 8.76 3.37
CA PHE A 176 8.12 8.70 2.07
C PHE A 176 9.28 9.69 2.06
N PHE A 177 10.50 9.21 1.87
CA PHE A 177 11.69 10.05 1.75
C PHE A 177 12.14 10.20 0.30
N ALA A 178 12.46 11.44 -0.10
CA ALA A 178 13.03 11.76 -1.42
C ALA A 178 14.50 11.32 -1.59
N ASP A 179 15.18 11.04 -0.48
CA ASP A 179 16.58 10.66 -0.37
C ASP A 179 16.76 9.73 0.85
N PRO A 180 17.89 9.03 1.01
CA PRO A 180 18.12 8.23 2.21
C PRO A 180 17.96 9.06 3.49
N PRO A 181 17.34 8.52 4.56
CA PRO A 181 17.26 9.24 5.83
C PRO A 181 18.68 9.48 6.38
N LEU A 182 18.93 10.69 6.88
CA LEU A 182 20.24 11.10 7.38
C LEU A 182 20.17 11.67 8.80
N GLY A 183 21.25 11.48 9.56
CA GLY A 183 21.37 12.02 10.92
C GLY A 183 20.31 11.45 11.86
N TYR A 184 19.62 12.33 12.61
CA TYR A 184 18.62 11.90 13.60
C TYR A 184 17.40 11.20 12.98
N ASP A 185 17.08 11.47 11.70
CA ASP A 185 15.96 10.80 11.02
C ASP A 185 16.19 9.27 10.92
N VAL A 186 17.44 8.80 10.86
CA VAL A 186 17.77 7.36 10.88
C VAL A 186 17.29 6.71 12.18
N HIS A 187 17.51 7.38 13.32
CA HIS A 187 17.06 6.88 14.61
C HIS A 187 15.53 6.79 14.67
N LEU A 188 14.84 7.81 14.17
CA LEU A 188 13.37 7.82 14.11
C LEU A 188 12.83 6.74 13.19
N VAL A 189 13.42 6.53 12.00
CA VAL A 189 13.04 5.44 11.09
C VAL A 189 13.17 4.09 11.79
N ASN A 190 14.27 3.85 12.51
CA ASN A 190 14.45 2.61 13.27
C ASN A 190 13.42 2.44 14.38
N GLN A 191 13.01 3.51 15.06
CA GLN A 191 11.92 3.46 16.05
C GLN A 191 10.57 3.12 15.40
N LEU A 192 10.25 3.77 14.27
CA LEU A 192 9.00 3.53 13.53
C LEU A 192 8.91 2.08 13.02
N LEU A 193 10.00 1.57 12.42
CA LEU A 193 10.07 0.19 11.93
C LEU A 193 10.14 -0.84 13.06
N GLY A 194 10.61 -0.45 14.25
CA GLY A 194 10.65 -1.29 15.44
C GLY A 194 9.33 -1.35 16.22
N ASP A 195 8.28 -0.63 15.80
CA ASP A 195 6.97 -0.69 16.45
C ASP A 195 6.35 -2.09 16.28
N PRO A 196 6.12 -2.86 17.36
CA PRO A 196 5.54 -4.20 17.26
C PRO A 196 4.12 -4.19 16.69
N ALA A 197 3.39 -3.07 16.79
CA ALA A 197 2.07 -2.91 16.18
C ALA A 197 2.14 -2.60 14.67
N ARG A 198 3.35 -2.43 14.11
CA ARG A 198 3.62 -2.16 12.69
C ARG A 198 2.76 -1.01 12.14
N ARG A 199 2.57 0.02 12.96
CA ARG A 199 1.74 1.18 12.61
C ARG A 199 2.36 2.04 11.51
N TRP A 200 3.67 1.95 11.32
CA TRP A 200 4.39 2.76 10.35
C TRP A 200 5.10 1.92 9.30
N SER A 201 5.04 2.38 8.05
CA SER A 201 5.90 1.91 6.97
C SER A 201 6.77 3.05 6.46
N VAL A 202 7.98 2.74 6.00
CA VAL A 202 8.93 3.73 5.48
C VAL A 202 9.36 3.36 4.08
N VAL A 203 9.19 4.28 3.15
CA VAL A 203 9.65 4.18 1.76
C VAL A 203 10.71 5.25 1.54
N ALA A 204 11.83 4.91 0.93
CA ALA A 204 12.92 5.86 0.68
C ALA A 204 13.62 5.59 -0.65
N VAL A 205 14.08 6.67 -1.29
CA VAL A 205 14.87 6.57 -2.53
C VAL A 205 16.33 6.30 -2.20
N GLY A 206 16.96 5.36 -2.90
CA GLY A 206 18.41 5.17 -2.90
C GLY A 206 19.01 4.69 -1.57
N VAL A 207 18.21 4.02 -0.74
CA VAL A 207 18.67 3.49 0.56
C VAL A 207 19.47 2.20 0.40
N PRO A 208 20.52 2.00 1.22
CA PRO A 208 21.25 0.74 1.23
C PRO A 208 20.40 -0.37 1.86
N ASP A 209 20.53 -1.58 1.32
CA ASP A 209 19.98 -2.83 1.87
C ASP A 209 18.51 -2.77 2.34
N PRO A 210 17.57 -2.29 1.49
CA PRO A 210 16.15 -2.29 1.85
C PRO A 210 15.60 -3.73 1.91
N THR A 211 14.56 -3.94 2.72
CA THR A 211 13.88 -5.23 2.81
C THR A 211 13.12 -5.55 1.52
N TRP A 212 12.39 -4.57 0.99
CA TRP A 212 11.84 -4.63 -0.36
C TRP A 212 12.59 -3.65 -1.25
N ARG A 213 13.08 -4.13 -2.40
CA ARG A 213 13.80 -3.33 -3.39
C ARG A 213 12.99 -3.22 -4.67
N PHE A 214 12.64 -1.99 -5.03
CA PHE A 214 12.01 -1.66 -6.30
C PHE A 214 13.02 -0.94 -7.20
N VAL A 215 13.16 -1.37 -8.45
CA VAL A 215 14.08 -0.76 -9.41
C VAL A 215 13.27 -0.14 -10.55
N VAL A 216 13.43 1.18 -10.74
CA VAL A 216 12.75 1.92 -11.80
C VAL A 216 13.61 1.92 -13.06
N GLY A 217 13.08 1.35 -14.13
CA GLY A 217 13.67 1.39 -15.46
C GLY A 217 13.44 2.73 -16.15
N VAL A 218 14.35 3.09 -17.06
CA VAL A 218 14.23 4.30 -17.89
C VAL A 218 13.04 4.28 -18.84
N ASP A 219 12.47 3.10 -19.08
CA ASP A 219 11.28 2.85 -19.89
C ASP A 219 9.96 2.99 -19.09
N GLY A 220 10.04 3.34 -17.80
CA GLY A 220 8.88 3.47 -16.92
C GLY A 220 8.36 2.14 -16.37
N THR A 221 9.13 1.05 -16.49
CA THR A 221 8.85 -0.20 -15.79
C THR A 221 9.37 -0.16 -14.35
N VAL A 222 8.73 -0.90 -13.46
CA VAL A 222 9.20 -1.17 -12.10
C VAL A 222 9.44 -2.65 -11.96
N ASP A 223 10.69 -3.05 -11.75
CA ASP A 223 10.97 -4.35 -11.17
C ASP A 223 10.68 -4.28 -9.68
N THR A 224 9.77 -5.13 -9.22
CA THR A 224 9.39 -5.19 -7.81
C THR A 224 10.22 -6.16 -7.01
N GLY A 225 10.90 -7.12 -7.65
CA GLY A 225 11.54 -8.27 -6.99
C GLY A 225 10.58 -9.20 -6.23
N LEU A 226 9.30 -8.85 -6.14
CA LEU A 226 8.24 -9.59 -5.41
C LEU A 226 7.38 -10.44 -6.34
N LEU A 227 7.39 -10.11 -7.63
CA LEU A 227 6.63 -10.79 -8.67
C LEU A 227 7.59 -11.32 -9.75
N ALA A 228 7.16 -12.37 -10.45
CA ALA A 228 7.92 -12.92 -11.57
C ALA A 228 7.93 -12.01 -12.82
N GLU A 229 6.96 -11.10 -12.93
CA GLU A 229 6.80 -10.19 -14.06
C GLU A 229 7.07 -8.72 -13.66
N PRO A 230 7.71 -7.91 -14.53
CA PRO A 230 7.86 -6.47 -14.32
C PRO A 230 6.50 -5.74 -14.33
N VAL A 231 6.40 -4.66 -13.57
CA VAL A 231 5.16 -3.87 -13.44
C VAL A 231 5.25 -2.61 -14.29
N HIS A 232 4.25 -2.37 -15.14
CA HIS A 232 4.19 -1.15 -15.94
C HIS A 232 3.57 0.00 -15.15
N MET A 233 4.25 1.16 -15.11
CA MET A 233 3.64 2.37 -14.57
C MET A 233 2.61 2.94 -15.55
N ARG A 234 1.49 3.41 -15.01
CA ARG A 234 0.70 4.48 -15.63
C ARG A 234 0.91 5.72 -14.78
N LEU A 235 1.79 6.61 -15.24
CA LEU A 235 1.97 7.96 -14.67
C LEU A 235 0.84 8.88 -15.15
#